data_AF-A0A316WSM1-F1
#
_entry.id   AF-A0A316WSM1-F1
#
_cell.length_a   1.000
_cell.length_b   1.000
_cell.length_c   1.000
_cell.angle_alpha   90.00
_cell.angle_beta   90.00
_cell.angle_gamma   90.00
#
_symmetry.space_group_name_H-M   'P 1'
#
loop_
_entity.id
_entity.type
_entity.pdbx_description
1 polymer ?
#
loop_
_entity_poly.entity_id
_entity_poly.type
_entity_poly.pdbx_seq_one_letter_code
_entity_poly.pdbx_strand_id
1 'polypeptide(L)' 'MYNFHSPPIELFKIKCKLAYNQTKIIMKKSNILQRKLTKQELKEINGGNRVFCLRGFCMVPGSDELVRGLIGEDGYCC' A
#
# COMPACT_ATOMS: atom_id res chain seq x y z
N MET A 1 33.62 2.71 -3.64
CA MET A 1 32.77 3.47 -2.69
C MET A 1 31.92 4.44 -3.49
N TYR A 2 30.61 4.22 -3.58
CA TYR A 2 29.71 5.20 -4.20
C TYR A 2 29.44 6.29 -3.17
N ASN A 3 29.99 7.48 -3.40
CA ASN A 3 29.72 8.65 -2.57
C ASN A 3 28.30 9.14 -2.88
N PHE A 4 27.35 8.80 -2.00
CA PHE A 4 26.04 9.43 -2.01
C PHE A 4 26.19 10.86 -1.50
N HIS A 5 26.46 11.79 -2.42
CA HIS A 5 26.39 13.21 -2.13
C HIS A 5 24.91 13.56 -1.96
N SER A 6 24.45 13.64 -0.70
CA SER A 6 23.11 14.12 -0.40
C SER A 6 22.90 15.48 -1.07
N PRO A 7 21.77 15.70 -1.76
CA PRO A 7 21.55 16.96 -2.45
C PRO A 7 21.61 18.12 -1.43
N PRO A 8 22.13 19.29 -1.82
CA PRO A 8 22.13 20.47 -0.96
C PRO A 8 20.73 20.72 -0.38
N ILE A 9 20.66 21.08 0.91
CA ILE A 9 19.39 21.28 1.64
C ILE A 9 18.45 22.24 0.88
N GLU A 10 19.02 23.23 0.21
CA GLU A 10 18.30 24.17 -0.68
C GLU A 10 17.58 23.45 -1.83
N LEU A 11 18.26 22.54 -2.52
CA LEU A 11 17.70 21.77 -3.63
C LEU A 11 16.55 20.87 -3.16
N PHE A 12 16.67 20.29 -1.96
CA PHE A 12 15.61 19.51 -1.36
C PHE A 12 14.37 20.37 -1.06
N LYS A 13 14.55 21.55 -0.46
CA LYS A 13 13.46 22.51 -0.19
C LYS A 13 12.73 22.93 -1.47
N ILE A 14 13.47 23.23 -2.54
CA ILE A 14 12.89 23.59 -3.85
C ILE A 14 12.04 22.44 -4.39
N LYS A 15 12.57 21.21 -4.39
CA LYS A 15 11.85 20.02 -4.86
C LYS A 15 10.56 19.78 -4.06
N CYS A 16 10.60 19.89 -2.73
CA CYS A 16 9.42 19.76 -1.89
C CYS A 16 8.36 20.82 -2.22
N LYS A 17 8.76 22.08 -2.45
CA LYS A 17 7.84 23.16 -2.79
C LYS A 17 7.19 22.96 -4.16
N LEU A 18 7.96 22.48 -5.15
CA LEU A 18 7.44 22.13 -6.47
C LEU A 18 6.46 20.94 -6.40
N ALA A 19 6.80 19.88 -5.68
CA ALA A 19 5.93 18.72 -5.47
C ALA A 19 4.61 19.10 -4.76
N TYR A 20 4.68 19.94 -3.72
CA TYR A 20 3.48 20.45 -3.03
C TYR A 20 2.60 21.28 -3.97
N ASN A 21 3.18 22.16 -4.79
CA ASN A 21 2.41 22.96 -5.73
C ASN A 21 1.78 22.11 -6.84
N GLN A 22 2.50 21.11 -7.35
CA GLN A 22 1.99 20.18 -8.36
C GLN A 22 0.81 19.37 -7.83
N THR A 23 0.94 18.77 -6.64
CA THR A 23 -0.15 18.01 -5.98
C THR A 23 -1.34 18.90 -5.65
N LYS A 24 -1.11 20.13 -5.18
CA LYS A 24 -2.18 21.11 -4.93
C LYS A 24 -2.97 21.46 -6.19
N ILE A 25 -2.30 21.58 -7.34
CA ILE A 25 -2.97 21.84 -8.64
C ILE A 25 -3.78 20.62 -9.08
N ILE A 26 -3.22 19.41 -8.96
CA ILE A 26 -3.94 18.16 -9.28
C ILE A 26 -5.21 18.03 -8.43
N MET A 27 -5.10 18.26 -7.11
CA MET A 27 -6.24 18.20 -6.18
C MET A 27 -7.30 19.26 -6.46
N LYS A 28 -6.91 20.45 -6.93
CA LYS A 28 -7.87 21.49 -7.35
C LYS A 28 -8.59 21.13 -8.66
N LYS A 29 -7.93 20.40 -9.56
CA LYS A 29 -8.50 19.98 -10.85
C LYS A 29 -9.34 18.71 -10.72
N SER A 30 -9.06 17.89 -9.72
CA SER A 30 -9.80 16.66 -9.49
C SER A 30 -11.15 17.00 -8.86
N ASN A 31 -12.24 16.77 -9.60
CA ASN A 31 -13.60 16.75 -9.04
C ASN A 31 -13.80 15.48 -8.20
N ILE A 32 -12.88 15.20 -7.26
CA ILE A 32 -13.14 14.25 -6.18
C ILE A 32 -14.17 14.95 -5.31
N LEU A 33 -15.41 14.86 -5.76
CA LEU A 33 -16.58 15.07 -4.92
C LEU A 33 -16.32 14.16 -3.73
N GLN A 34 -16.00 14.76 -2.58
CA GLN A 34 -15.92 14.04 -1.32
C GLN A 34 -17.34 13.58 -1.00
N ARG A 35 -17.81 12.56 -1.72
CA ARG A 35 -19.10 11.95 -1.48
C ARG A 35 -18.97 11.26 -0.14
N LYS A 36 -19.70 11.77 0.84
CA LYS A 36 -19.81 11.11 2.12
C LYS A 36 -20.45 9.76 1.89
N LEU A 37 -19.71 8.70 2.18
CA LEU A 37 -20.23 7.35 2.15
C LEU A 37 -21.35 7.23 3.19
N THR A 38 -22.41 6.53 2.82
CA THR A 38 -23.48 6.16 3.75
C THR A 38 -22.96 5.15 4.78
N LYS A 39 -23.68 5.02 5.90
CA LYS A 39 -23.35 4.01 6.92
C LYS A 39 -23.33 2.59 6.36
N GLN A 40 -24.12 2.31 5.32
CA GLN A 40 -24.15 1.01 4.66
C GLN A 40 -22.88 0.79 3.82
N GLU A 41 -22.51 1.74 2.98
CA GLU A 41 -21.30 1.67 2.17
C GLU A 41 -20.03 1.58 3.04
N LEU A 42 -20.00 2.27 4.18
CA LEU A 42 -18.91 2.15 5.14
C LEU A 42 -18.78 0.73 5.74
N LYS A 43 -19.89 0.00 5.90
CA LYS A 43 -19.88 -1.39 6.37
C LYS A 43 -19.47 -2.39 5.30
N GLU A 44 -19.56 -2.01 4.02
CA GLU A 44 -19.14 -2.84 2.88
C GLU A 44 -17.63 -2.68 2.60
N ILE A 45 -17.01 -1.60 3.09
CA ILE A 45 -15.55 -1.44 3.06
C ILE A 45 -14.93 -2.31 4.14
N ASN A 46 -14.60 -3.53 3.73
CA ASN A 46 -13.95 -4.52 4.58
C ASN A 46 -12.45 -4.51 4.27
N GLY A 47 -11.63 -3.83 5.08
CA GLY A 47 -10.16 -3.81 4.91
C GLY A 47 -9.46 -5.16 5.09
N GLY A 48 -10.22 -6.24 5.29
CA GLY A 48 -9.74 -7.60 5.50
C GLY A 48 -10.83 -8.60 5.14
N ASN A 49 -11.37 -8.52 3.92
CA ASN A 49 -12.32 -9.52 3.45
C ASN A 49 -11.59 -10.87 3.29
N ARG A 50 -11.62 -11.64 4.39
CA ARG A 50 -11.39 -13.07 4.55
C ARG A 50 -10.43 -13.70 3.54
N VAL A 51 -9.12 -13.54 3.79
CA VAL A 51 -8.23 -14.67 3.50
C VAL A 51 -8.58 -15.71 4.57
N PHE A 52 -9.40 -16.69 4.23
CA PHE A 52 -9.66 -17.82 5.11
C PHE A 52 -8.41 -18.67 5.14
N CYS A 53 -7.44 -18.28 5.96
CA CYS A 53 -6.24 -19.07 6.07
C CYS A 53 -6.54 -20.31 6.91
N LEU A 54 -6.56 -21.47 6.25
CA LEU A 54 -6.84 -22.75 6.89
C LEU A 54 -5.56 -23.28 7.53
N ARG A 55 -5.64 -23.98 8.67
CA ARG A 55 -4.46 -24.64 9.23
C ARG A 55 -4.05 -25.82 8.33
N GLY A 56 -2.79 -25.88 7.95
CA GLY A 56 -2.22 -27.02 7.25
C GLY A 56 -0.75 -26.81 6.88
N PHE A 57 -0.29 -27.44 5.81
CA PHE A 57 1.04 -27.21 5.24
C PHE A 57 0.95 -26.22 4.08
N CYS A 58 1.75 -25.16 4.10
CA CYS A 58 1.78 -24.11 3.08
C CYS A 58 3.20 -23.89 2.57
N MET A 59 3.32 -23.36 1.35
CA MET A 59 4.62 -22.96 0.78
C MET A 59 4.97 -21.54 1.21
N VAL A 60 6.22 -21.31 1.62
CA VAL A 60 6.70 -19.95 1.89
C VAL A 60 7.05 -19.28 0.55
N PRO A 61 6.53 -18.08 0.22
CA PRO A 61 6.87 -17.41 -1.04
C PRO A 61 8.39 -17.25 -1.21
N GLY A 62 8.94 -17.84 -2.28
CA GLY A 62 10.39 -17.82 -2.55
C GLY A 62 11.19 -18.98 -1.92
N SER A 63 10.52 -19.94 -1.30
CA SER A 63 11.10 -21.19 -0.82
C SER A 63 10.34 -22.39 -1.40
N ASP A 64 11.04 -23.49 -1.63
CA ASP A 64 10.44 -24.77 -2.02
C ASP A 64 10.08 -25.64 -0.79
N GLU A 65 10.11 -25.05 0.41
CA GLU A 65 9.79 -25.74 1.66
C GLU A 65 8.31 -25.66 2.02
N LEU A 66 7.74 -26.82 2.36
CA LEU A 66 6.40 -26.93 2.96
C LEU A 66 6.51 -26.83 4.47
N VAL A 67 5.92 -25.79 5.04
CA VAL A 67 5.91 -25.54 6.49
C VAL A 67 4.50 -25.67 7.05
N ARG A 68 4.38 -26.08 8.32
CA ARG A 68 3.10 -26.05 9.02
C ARG A 68 2.72 -24.58 9.29
N GLY A 69 1.61 -24.13 8.74
CA GLY A 69 1.17 -22.75 8.84
C GLY A 69 -0.29 -22.55 8.47
N LEU A 70 -0.62 -21.34 8.07
CA LEU A 70 -1.95 -20.93 7.64
C LEU A 70 -1.92 -20.86 6.10
N ILE A 71 -2.72 -21.67 5.43
CA ILE A 71 -2.73 -21.82 3.97
C ILE A 71 -3.71 -20.81 3.37
N GLY A 72 -3.22 -19.92 2.50
CA GLY A 72 -4.05 -19.08 1.63
C GLY A 72 -4.69 -19.88 0.50
N GLU A 73 -5.65 -19.29 -0.22
CA GLU A 73 -6.32 -19.96 -1.35
C GLU A 73 -5.36 -20.34 -2.49
N ASP A 74 -4.21 -19.68 -2.56
CA ASP A 74 -3.14 -19.89 -3.53
C ASP A 74 -2.13 -20.99 -3.11
N GLY A 75 -2.31 -21.60 -1.93
CA GLY A 75 -1.41 -22.63 -1.39
C GLY A 75 -0.15 -22.09 -0.70
N TYR A 76 0.03 -20.76 -0.71
CA TYR A 76 1.11 -20.10 0.00
C TYR A 76 0.72 -19.81 1.44
N CYS A 77 1.73 -19.59 2.28
CA CYS A 77 1.49 -19.22 3.67
C CYS A 77 0.95 -17.79 3.77
N CYS A 78 -0.15 -17.66 4.52
CA CYS A 78 -0.43 -16.47 5.31
C CYS A 78 0.54 -16.42 6.51
#